data_AF-A0A920G0J0-F1
#
_entry.id   AF-A0A920G0J0-F1
#
_cell.length_a   1.000
_cell.length_b   1.000
_cell.length_c   1.000
_cell.angle_alpha   90.00
_cell.angle_beta   90.00
_cell.angle_gamma   90.00
#
_symmetry.space_group_name_H-M   'P 1'
#
loop_
_entity.id
_entity.type
_entity.pdbx_description
1 polymer ?
#
loop_
_entity_poly.entity_id
_entity_poly.type
_entity_poly.pdbx_seq_one_letter_code
_entity_poly.pdbx_strand_id
1 'polypeptide(L)'
;MGRRPPFACGSRCVELSAARHVICPTPLILASLTTLISACGTGESNVVTGNRDGVLHYGNGTEPQGLDPHVVTGVPENHIIRALFEGLASKIPSRWNLNPVCRALGVQRRGRVITFFLNPRRSGRTVSR
;
A
#
# COMPACT_ATOMS: atom_id res chain seq x y z
N MET A 1 -4.80 73.49 -46.96
CA MET A 1 -5.41 72.48 -47.85
C MET A 1 -4.75 71.15 -47.57
N GLY A 2 -5.48 70.21 -46.96
CA GLY A 2 -5.10 68.78 -46.79
C GLY A 2 -4.26 68.43 -45.57
N ARG A 3 -4.38 67.27 -44.93
CA ARG A 3 -5.32 66.13 -45.02
C ARG A 3 -5.10 65.27 -43.74
N ARG A 4 -6.20 64.98 -43.04
CA ARG A 4 -6.55 63.80 -42.20
C ARG A 4 -5.71 63.35 -40.96
N PRO A 5 -6.40 62.80 -39.92
CA PRO A 5 -5.85 62.13 -38.71
C PRO A 5 -5.70 60.60 -38.99
N PRO A 6 -5.30 59.66 -38.08
CA PRO A 6 -6.08 59.28 -36.87
C PRO A 6 -5.33 58.68 -35.65
N PHE A 7 -6.05 58.72 -34.52
CA PHE A 7 -6.15 57.76 -33.41
C PHE A 7 -5.22 56.52 -33.35
N ALA A 8 -4.59 56.35 -32.18
CA ALA A 8 -4.52 55.10 -31.41
C ALA A 8 -4.15 55.50 -29.97
N CYS A 9 -5.09 55.50 -29.02
CA CYS A 9 -5.46 54.34 -28.18
C CYS A 9 -4.24 53.61 -27.60
N GLY A 10 -4.03 53.76 -26.29
CA GLY A 10 -3.30 52.77 -25.53
C GLY A 10 -2.46 53.32 -24.40
N SER A 11 -2.99 53.16 -23.19
CA SER A 11 -2.24 52.78 -22.00
C SER A 11 -1.23 53.78 -21.43
N ARG A 12 -1.64 54.47 -20.35
CA ARG A 12 -1.17 54.21 -18.97
C ARG A 12 -1.50 55.38 -18.03
N CYS A 13 -1.46 55.04 -16.75
CA CYS A 13 -1.38 55.90 -15.57
C CYS A 13 -2.69 56.57 -15.15
N VAL A 14 -3.38 55.94 -14.19
CA VAL A 14 -3.25 56.24 -12.74
C VAL A 14 -3.99 57.53 -12.47
N GLU A 15 -5.27 57.41 -12.13
CA GLU A 15 -5.93 58.43 -11.34
C GLU A 15 -6.53 57.78 -10.11
N LEU A 16 -5.86 58.10 -9.01
CA LEU A 16 -6.28 57.95 -7.64
C LEU A 16 -7.52 58.83 -7.45
N SER A 17 -8.73 58.30 -7.57
CA SER A 17 -9.90 59.05 -7.08
C SER A 17 -11.10 58.17 -6.75
N ALA A 18 -11.59 58.41 -5.54
CA ALA A 18 -12.95 58.17 -5.06
C ALA A 18 -13.39 56.72 -4.87
N ALA A 19 -13.26 56.31 -3.60
CA ALA A 19 -14.04 55.27 -2.96
C ALA A 19 -15.54 55.36 -3.32
N ARG A 20 -16.03 54.43 -4.15
CA ARG A 20 -17.41 53.95 -4.13
C ARG A 20 -17.38 52.44 -4.28
N HIS A 21 -17.73 51.75 -3.20
CA HIS A 21 -17.79 50.30 -3.08
C HIS A 21 -18.78 49.70 -4.09
N VAL A 22 -18.31 49.42 -5.30
CA VAL A 22 -18.92 48.38 -6.14
C VAL A 22 -18.42 47.06 -5.58
N ILE A 23 -19.25 46.39 -4.78
CA ILE A 23 -18.98 45.04 -4.28
C ILE A 23 -19.08 44.11 -5.49
N CYS A 24 -18.00 44.02 -6.27
CA CYS A 24 -17.87 43.03 -7.31
C CYS A 24 -17.69 41.67 -6.60
N PRO A 25 -18.53 40.66 -6.85
CA PRO A 25 -18.40 39.35 -6.18
C PRO A 25 -17.23 38.52 -6.73
N THR A 26 -16.57 38.99 -7.79
CA THR A 26 -15.48 38.29 -8.49
C THR A 26 -14.24 37.97 -7.65
N PRO A 27 -13.70 38.86 -6.77
CA PRO A 27 -12.61 38.49 -5.87
C PRO A 27 -13.01 37.44 -4.83
N LEU A 28 -14.27 37.41 -4.41
CA LEU A 28 -14.79 36.47 -3.41
C LEU A 28 -14.93 35.06 -3.99
N ILE A 29 -15.40 34.97 -5.24
CA ILE A 29 -15.49 33.70 -5.97
C ILE A 29 -14.09 33.15 -6.28
N LEU A 30 -13.15 33.99 -6.71
CA LEU A 30 -11.76 33.57 -7.00
C LEU A 30 -11.02 33.12 -5.74
N ALA A 31 -11.22 33.80 -4.61
CA ALA A 31 -10.68 33.42 -3.31
C ALA A 31 -11.27 32.08 -2.81
N SER A 32 -12.57 31.87 -2.99
CA SER A 32 -13.19 30.58 -2.66
C SER A 32 -12.62 29.44 -3.52
N LEU A 33 -12.46 29.65 -4.83
CA LEU A 33 -11.97 28.63 -5.75
C LEU A 33 -10.50 28.26 -5.47
N THR A 34 -9.67 29.22 -5.10
CA THR A 34 -8.28 28.96 -4.70
C THR A 34 -8.18 28.20 -3.38
N THR A 35 -9.08 28.45 -2.42
CA THR A 35 -9.15 27.64 -1.19
C THR A 35 -9.63 26.20 -1.44
N LEU A 36 -10.57 25.97 -2.37
CA LEU A 36 -11.02 24.62 -2.71
C LEU A 36 -9.93 23.78 -3.39
N ILE A 37 -9.06 24.39 -4.20
CA ILE A 37 -7.98 23.67 -4.89
C ILE A 37 -6.85 23.31 -3.91
N SER A 38 -6.56 24.16 -2.92
CA SER A 38 -5.53 23.89 -1.91
C SER A 38 -5.92 22.83 -0.87
N ALA A 39 -7.20 22.48 -0.76
CA ALA A 39 -7.68 21.41 0.12
C ALA A 39 -7.55 20.00 -0.50
N CYS A 40 -7.20 19.91 -1.79
CA CYS A 40 -6.95 18.65 -2.48
C CYS A 40 -5.52 18.16 -2.21
N GLY A 41 -5.19 17.94 -0.93
CA GLY A 41 -3.85 17.59 -0.47
C GLY A 41 -3.81 16.20 0.17
N THR A 42 -3.27 15.25 -0.59
CA THR A 42 -2.62 13.97 -0.20
C THR A 42 -2.90 13.44 1.21
N GLY A 43 -3.86 12.51 1.34
CA GLY A 43 -3.91 11.61 2.48
C GLY A 43 -2.67 10.71 2.52
N GLU A 44 -2.22 10.33 3.72
CA GLU A 44 -1.13 9.38 3.90
C GLU A 44 -1.53 8.01 3.31
N SER A 45 -0.62 7.38 2.56
CA SER A 45 -0.92 6.08 1.95
C SER A 45 -0.93 4.97 3.00
N ASN A 46 -1.76 3.94 2.80
CA ASN A 46 -1.80 2.75 3.67
C ASN A 46 -0.42 2.10 3.90
N VAL A 47 0.51 2.26 2.95
CA VAL A 47 1.89 1.77 3.09
C VAL A 47 2.66 2.56 4.13
N VAL A 48 2.54 3.89 4.13
CA VAL A 48 3.27 4.76 5.07
C VAL A 48 2.72 4.58 6.48
N THR A 49 1.40 4.61 6.64
CA THR A 49 0.75 4.36 7.94
C THR A 49 1.01 2.92 8.42
N GLY A 50 0.89 1.92 7.54
CA GLY A 50 1.13 0.51 7.86
C GLY A 50 2.57 0.22 8.30
N ASN A 51 3.56 0.84 7.66
CA ASN A 51 4.96 0.71 8.06
C ASN A 51 5.24 1.27 9.46
N ARG A 52 4.59 2.38 9.83
CA ARG A 52 4.73 2.98 11.17
C ARG A 52 4.06 2.13 12.24
N ASP A 53 2.85 1.65 11.95
CA ASP A 53 2.01 0.97 12.93
C ASP A 53 2.26 -0.55 12.96
N GLY A 54 3.13 -1.07 12.08
CA GLY A 54 3.42 -2.51 11.95
C GLY A 54 2.27 -3.32 11.35
N VAL A 55 1.40 -2.67 10.57
CA VAL A 55 0.20 -3.26 9.97
C VAL A 55 0.46 -3.51 8.49
N LEU A 56 0.40 -4.78 8.08
CA LEU A 56 0.48 -5.16 6.67
C LEU A 56 -0.92 -5.20 6.06
N HIS A 57 -1.22 -4.24 5.19
CA HIS A 57 -2.43 -4.27 4.37
C HIS A 57 -2.22 -5.20 3.17
N TYR A 58 -2.86 -6.37 3.17
CA TYR A 58 -2.71 -7.39 2.14
C TYR A 58 -4.04 -7.69 1.43
N GLY A 59 -4.07 -7.54 0.11
CA GLY A 59 -5.24 -7.86 -0.71
C GLY A 59 -5.22 -9.33 -1.13
N ASN A 60 -5.97 -10.19 -0.43
CA ASN A 60 -5.98 -11.62 -0.70
C ASN A 60 -6.87 -12.05 -1.89
N GLY A 61 -7.56 -11.10 -2.53
CA GLY A 61 -8.49 -11.38 -3.63
C GLY A 61 -9.85 -11.83 -3.13
N THR A 62 -10.19 -13.11 -3.32
CA THR A 62 -11.48 -13.68 -2.94
C THR A 62 -11.50 -14.11 -1.47
N GLU A 63 -12.69 -14.03 -0.84
CA GLU A 63 -12.91 -14.53 0.51
C GLU A 63 -12.56 -16.03 0.62
N PRO A 64 -11.69 -16.43 1.56
CA PRO A 64 -11.29 -17.82 1.72
C PRO A 64 -12.47 -18.69 2.18
N GLN A 65 -12.58 -19.89 1.62
CA GLN A 65 -13.63 -20.85 2.04
C GLN A 65 -13.36 -21.46 3.43
N GLY A 66 -12.10 -21.44 3.86
CA GLY A 66 -11.66 -21.99 5.14
C GLY A 66 -10.16 -21.78 5.34
N LEU A 67 -9.65 -22.24 6.48
CA LEU A 67 -8.24 -22.08 6.86
C LEU A 67 -7.53 -23.39 7.16
N ASP A 68 -8.22 -24.54 7.08
CA ASP A 68 -7.60 -25.85 7.25
C ASP A 68 -6.85 -26.24 5.96
N PRO A 69 -5.50 -26.37 6.00
CA PRO A 69 -4.70 -26.74 4.85
C PRO A 69 -5.05 -28.10 4.25
N HIS A 70 -5.70 -28.99 5.01
CA HIS A 70 -6.11 -30.31 4.52
C HIS A 70 -7.42 -30.27 3.73
N VAL A 71 -8.20 -29.19 3.86
CA VAL A 71 -9.52 -29.05 3.23
C VAL A 71 -9.46 -28.08 2.05
N VAL A 72 -8.64 -27.04 2.15
CA VAL A 72 -8.59 -25.98 1.13
C VAL A 72 -7.51 -26.24 0.09
N THR A 73 -7.83 -25.94 -1.17
CA THR A 73 -6.94 -26.16 -2.32
C THR A 73 -6.68 -24.89 -3.13
N GLY A 74 -7.37 -23.79 -2.80
CA GLY A 74 -7.26 -22.53 -3.51
C GLY A 74 -5.97 -21.77 -3.21
N VAL A 75 -5.59 -20.92 -4.16
CA VAL A 75 -4.45 -19.99 -4.04
C VAL A 75 -4.67 -18.92 -2.96
N PRO A 76 -5.84 -18.26 -2.84
CA PRO A 76 -6.01 -17.20 -1.83
C PRO A 76 -5.91 -17.76 -0.40
N GLU A 77 -6.43 -18.97 -0.14
CA GLU A 77 -6.29 -19.62 1.16
C GLU A 77 -4.83 -19.95 1.47
N ASN A 78 -4.07 -20.42 0.47
CA ASN A 78 -2.67 -20.81 0.65
C ASN A 78 -1.77 -19.61 1.02
N HIS A 79 -2.11 -18.39 0.60
CA HIS A 79 -1.38 -17.19 1.03
C HIS A 79 -1.48 -17.00 2.56
N ILE A 80 -2.68 -17.15 3.13
CA ILE A 80 -2.91 -16.99 4.57
C ILE A 80 -2.30 -18.16 5.33
N ILE A 81 -2.51 -19.39 4.86
CA ILE A 81 -1.98 -20.61 5.50
C ILE A 81 -0.46 -20.57 5.63
N ARG A 82 0.25 -20.16 4.58
CA ARG A 82 1.72 -20.08 4.60
C ARG A 82 2.25 -18.97 5.52
N ALA A 83 1.42 -17.98 5.86
CA ALA A 83 1.76 -16.96 6.84
C ALA A 83 1.53 -17.42 8.29
N LEU A 84 0.52 -18.26 8.53
CA LEU A 84 0.15 -18.74 9.87
C LEU A 84 0.86 -20.01 10.30
N PHE A 85 1.06 -20.95 9.38
CA PHE A 85 1.62 -22.27 9.68
C PHE A 85 3.01 -22.45 9.06
N GLU A 86 3.92 -23.01 9.83
CA GLU A 86 5.26 -23.37 9.38
C GLU A 86 5.35 -24.90 9.21
N GLY A 87 5.69 -25.37 8.01
CA GLY A 87 5.90 -26.79 7.74
C GLY A 87 7.26 -27.30 8.21
N LEU A 88 7.51 -28.61 8.10
CA LEU A 88 8.82 -29.22 8.43
C LEU A 88 9.96 -28.72 7.54
N ALA A 89 9.61 -28.28 6.33
CA ALA A 89 10.52 -27.72 5.37
C ALA A 89 9.84 -26.59 4.60
N SER A 90 10.61 -25.54 4.31
CA SER A 90 10.17 -24.38 3.56
C SER A 90 11.04 -24.19 2.32
N LYS A 91 10.53 -23.44 1.34
CA LYS A 91 11.30 -23.04 0.16
C LYS A 91 11.85 -21.64 0.37
N ILE A 92 13.13 -21.45 0.10
CA ILE A 92 13.73 -20.12 0.09
C ILE A 92 13.49 -19.51 -1.29
N PRO A 93 12.90 -18.32 -1.43
CA PRO A 93 12.63 -17.74 -2.75
C PRO A 93 13.90 -17.46 -3.56
N SER A 94 15.03 -17.18 -2.89
CA SER A 94 16.33 -16.94 -3.53
C SER A 94 17.13 -18.20 -3.88
N ARG A 95 16.74 -19.37 -3.36
CA ARG A 95 17.49 -20.61 -3.55
C ARG A 95 16.52 -21.74 -3.85
N TRP A 96 16.68 -22.39 -5.01
CA TRP A 96 15.91 -23.59 -5.40
C TRP A 96 16.25 -24.83 -4.57
N ASN A 97 16.64 -24.66 -3.31
CA ASN A 97 16.85 -25.73 -2.36
C ASN A 97 15.78 -25.70 -1.27
N LEU A 98 15.53 -26.88 -0.72
CA LEU A 98 14.63 -27.03 0.40
C LEU A 98 15.37 -26.57 1.67
N ASN A 99 14.78 -25.66 2.42
CA ASN A 99 15.30 -25.23 3.71
C ASN A 99 14.58 -26.01 4.83
N PRO A 100 15.31 -26.83 5.61
CA PRO A 100 14.71 -27.49 6.76
C PRO A 100 14.37 -26.44 7.82
N VAL A 101 13.12 -26.43 8.26
CA VAL A 101 12.68 -25.68 9.46
C VAL A 101 13.07 -26.47 10.72
N CYS A 102 13.14 -27.79 10.58
CA CYS A 102 13.66 -28.69 11.60
C CYS A 102 15.17 -28.45 11.84
N ARG A 103 15.65 -28.85 13.02
CA ARG A 103 17.06 -28.67 13.42
C ARG A 103 18.03 -29.36 12.46
N ALA A 104 17.65 -30.53 11.96
CA ALA A 104 18.45 -31.30 11.01
C ALA A 104 17.55 -32.21 10.16
N LEU A 105 18.03 -32.55 8.96
CA LEU A 105 17.38 -33.46 8.01
C LEU A 105 18.37 -34.56 7.63
N GLY A 106 18.00 -35.82 7.85
CA GLY A 106 18.78 -36.99 7.44
C GLY A 106 18.06 -37.78 6.35
N VAL A 107 18.75 -38.11 5.26
CA VAL A 107 18.22 -38.94 4.17
C VAL A 107 19.05 -40.21 4.06
N GLN A 108 18.41 -41.37 4.13
CA GLN A 108 19.08 -42.68 4.09
C GLN A 108 18.47 -43.59 3.02
N ARG A 109 19.20 -44.66 2.69
CA ARG A 109 18.79 -45.72 1.73
C ARG A 109 18.26 -45.17 0.39
N ARG A 110 19.00 -44.26 -0.24
CA ARG A 110 18.63 -43.63 -1.52
C ARG A 110 17.24 -42.94 -1.50
N GLY A 111 16.90 -42.28 -0.39
CA GLY A 111 15.66 -41.46 -0.31
C GLY A 111 14.43 -42.20 0.20
N ARG A 112 14.54 -43.47 0.60
CA ARG A 112 13.40 -44.24 1.14
C ARG A 112 13.06 -43.86 2.58
N VAL A 113 14.05 -43.39 3.34
CA VAL A 113 13.87 -43.00 4.74
C VAL A 113 14.36 -41.57 4.89
N ILE A 114 13.45 -40.70 5.34
CA ILE A 114 13.72 -39.29 5.63
C ILE A 114 13.42 -39.06 7.10
N THR A 115 14.43 -38.58 7.84
CA THR A 115 14.35 -38.36 9.29
C THR A 115 14.46 -36.86 9.58
N PHE A 116 13.45 -36.30 10.24
CA PHE A 116 13.40 -34.89 10.64
C PHE A 116 13.68 -34.77 12.14
N PHE A 117 14.68 -33.98 12.50
CA PHE A 117 14.98 -33.68 13.91
C PHE A 117 14.25 -32.40 14.33
N LEU A 118 13.17 -32.55 15.09
CA LEU A 118 12.34 -31.42 15.50
C LEU A 118 13.06 -30.50 16.49
N ASN A 119 12.73 -29.21 16.44
CA ASN A 119 13.20 -28.26 17.43
C ASN A 119 12.37 -28.42 18.71
N PRO A 120 12.98 -28.79 19.85
CA PRO A 120 12.25 -29.05 21.10
C PRO A 120 11.51 -27.82 21.65
N ARG A 121 11.93 -26.61 21.26
CA ARG A 121 11.22 -25.37 21.64
C ARG A 121 10.00 -25.08 20.77
N ARG A 122 9.96 -25.59 19.53
CA ARG A 122 8.84 -25.36 18.59
C ARG A 122 7.83 -26.51 18.56
N SER A 123 8.22 -27.71 18.99
CA SER A 123 7.42 -28.93 18.85
C SER A 123 6.30 -29.08 19.90
N GLY A 124 5.80 -27.99 20.49
CA GLY A 124 4.69 -27.97 21.46
C GLY A 124 4.62 -29.22 22.35
N ARG A 125 5.35 -29.25 23.46
CA ARG A 125 5.29 -30.36 24.45
C ARG A 125 3.86 -30.47 25.02
N THR A 126 3.01 -31.19 24.31
CA THR A 126 1.68 -31.66 24.74
C THR A 126 1.41 -32.95 23.98
N VAL A 127 2.09 -34.01 24.42
CA VAL A 127 1.46 -35.33 24.45
C VAL A 127 1.18 -35.55 25.91
N SER A 128 -0.05 -35.22 26.34
CA SER A 128 -0.60 -35.81 27.55
C SER A 128 -0.51 -37.32 27.34
N ARG A 129 0.21 -38.00 28.23
CA ARG A 129 -0.01 -39.41 28.46
C ARG A 129 -1.41 -39.62 29.03
#